data_AF-A0A1G2ZNX7-F1
#
_entry.id   AF-A0A1G2ZNX7-F1
#
_cell.length_a   1.000
_cell.length_b   1.000
_cell.length_c   1.000
_cell.angle_alpha   90.00
_cell.angle_beta   90.00
_cell.angle_gamma   90.00
#
_symmetry.space_group_name_H-M   'P 1'
#
loop_
_entity.id
_entity.type
_entity.pdbx_description
1 polymer ?
#
loop_
_entity_poly.entity_id
_entity_poly.type
_entity_poly.pdbx_seq_one_letter_code
_entity_poly.pdbx_strand_id
1 'polypeptide(L)'
;MSVEELVRHLPAEAVYRRPRLDDEENAYGPWSEALGRLVLPEDDDAAWHRLNGFDPEADPEKEPEMVIGAGKVSFDFPVGEDGQRIRGLVGQNQPCVELVDEAIRRAEFQLPERCLSEWLTDLPWMFNSSPMGQVLRTRAVAHAADGEHAAAAQDMIRILRLGTLLCSGHSMMLHHIVGVSQQIVALAAMEAYASLCAVPTEPLSELLRAIDRCPNPADALTETRRFELRYWDLPRLDRYPDDGNLEAWIDIWQEETGEPLEELVADFGYTEQRATRVRARQREQMFYLLKDHPRPFDKAATARRMGKWIVCGSTATDGCEERNGIDRQIEAWPRGSRGVTPVGCWLGDTAEEVRRNMGEAADDLGDDAIAMMLPPTEEELAASRKQLLEIDNPLGVLLVAQMSDGENVTLLLNRRAEQLQKTRTLLGERRE
;
A
#
# COMPACT_ATOMS: atom_id res chain seq x y z
N MET A 1 16.91 17.97 16.23
CA MET A 1 16.25 17.07 17.18
C MET A 1 16.23 15.71 16.55
N SER A 2 17.00 14.77 17.10
CA SER A 2 17.05 13.38 16.64
C SER A 2 15.69 12.67 16.74
N VAL A 3 15.54 11.53 16.07
CA VAL A 3 14.37 10.63 16.22
C VAL A 3 14.06 10.32 17.69
N GLU A 4 15.07 10.08 18.54
CA GLU A 4 14.87 9.83 19.98
C GLU A 4 14.27 11.01 20.73
N GLU A 5 14.59 12.23 20.32
CA GLU A 5 14.02 13.44 20.89
C GLU A 5 12.59 13.66 20.39
N LEU A 6 12.34 13.37 19.11
CA LEU A 6 10.99 13.43 18.52
C LEU A 6 10.01 12.46 19.19
N VAL A 7 10.46 11.25 19.54
CA VAL A 7 9.63 10.27 20.27
C VAL A 7 9.11 10.82 21.59
N ARG A 8 9.88 11.68 22.28
CA ARG A 8 9.46 12.31 23.56
C ARG A 8 8.29 13.27 23.40
N HIS A 9 8.02 13.71 22.17
CA HIS A 9 6.88 14.56 21.85
C HIS A 9 5.64 13.76 21.45
N LEU A 10 5.72 12.45 21.24
CA LEU A 10 4.56 11.63 20.90
C LEU A 10 3.66 11.36 22.12
N PRO A 11 2.34 11.19 21.92
CA PRO A 11 1.49 10.52 22.90
C PRO A 11 2.04 9.12 23.23
N ALA A 12 1.91 8.67 24.47
CA ALA A 12 2.46 7.38 24.90
C ALA A 12 1.91 6.20 24.08
N GLU A 13 0.66 6.31 23.63
CA GLU A 13 -0.06 5.34 22.81
C GLU A 13 0.39 5.33 21.35
N ALA A 14 1.13 6.34 20.90
CA ALA A 14 1.71 6.38 19.55
C ALA A 14 3.15 5.85 19.52
N VAL A 15 3.78 5.66 20.69
CA VAL A 15 5.16 5.20 20.78
C VAL A 15 5.22 3.72 20.45
N TYR A 16 5.84 3.40 19.31
CA TYR A 16 6.16 2.02 18.95
C TYR A 16 7.16 1.41 19.92
N ARG A 17 6.84 0.22 20.43
CA ARG A 17 7.73 -0.57 21.29
C ARG A 17 8.02 -1.88 20.62
N ARG A 18 9.16 -1.94 19.96
CA ARG A 18 9.61 -3.14 19.26
C ARG A 18 9.76 -4.30 20.27
N PRO A 19 9.03 -5.42 20.12
CA PRO A 19 9.33 -6.62 20.89
C PRO A 19 10.65 -7.21 20.38
N ARG A 20 11.43 -7.82 21.27
CA ARG A 20 12.58 -8.59 20.84
C ARG A 20 12.09 -9.95 20.37
N LEU A 21 12.39 -10.29 19.12
CA LEU A 21 12.14 -11.61 18.56
C LEU A 21 13.46 -12.28 18.25
N ASP A 22 13.62 -13.52 18.71
CA ASP A 22 14.79 -14.32 18.36
C ASP A 22 14.66 -14.84 16.92
N ASP A 23 15.79 -15.11 16.26
CA ASP A 23 15.82 -15.49 14.84
C ASP A 23 15.03 -16.76 14.52
N GLU A 24 14.87 -17.66 15.49
CA GLU A 24 14.09 -18.90 15.37
C GLU A 24 12.57 -18.66 15.42
N GLU A 25 12.15 -17.56 16.04
CA GLU A 25 10.74 -17.14 16.18
C GLU A 25 10.35 -16.16 15.06
N ASN A 26 11.32 -15.46 14.48
CA ASN A 26 11.06 -14.49 13.43
C ASN A 26 10.88 -15.17 12.05
N ALA A 27 9.71 -14.96 11.46
CA ALA A 27 9.36 -15.42 10.13
C ALA A 27 10.08 -14.67 8.99
N TYR A 28 10.72 -13.52 9.26
CA TYR A 28 11.39 -12.73 8.24
C TYR A 28 12.46 -13.51 7.46
N GLY A 29 13.30 -14.31 8.15
CA GLY A 29 14.36 -15.10 7.51
C GLY A 29 13.84 -16.06 6.44
N PRO A 30 13.00 -17.05 6.80
CA PRO A 30 12.44 -17.99 5.82
C PRO A 30 11.57 -17.29 4.77
N TRP A 31 10.82 -16.24 5.15
CA TRP A 31 10.05 -15.44 4.21
C TRP A 31 10.92 -14.78 3.14
N SER A 32 11.97 -14.06 3.56
CA SER A 32 12.91 -13.39 2.66
C SER A 32 13.64 -14.39 1.76
N GLU A 33 14.00 -15.57 2.29
CA GLU A 33 14.62 -16.62 1.51
C GLU A 33 13.63 -17.21 0.48
N ALA A 34 12.37 -17.37 0.84
CA ALA A 34 11.33 -17.84 -0.08
C ALA A 34 11.21 -16.90 -1.27
N LEU A 35 11.13 -15.59 -1.03
CA LEU A 35 11.08 -14.58 -2.11
C LEU A 35 12.30 -14.64 -3.03
N GLY A 36 13.50 -14.91 -2.50
CA GLY A 36 14.71 -15.08 -3.30
C GLY A 36 14.76 -16.38 -4.14
N ARG A 37 13.90 -17.34 -3.83
CA ARG A 37 13.76 -18.63 -4.55
C ARG A 37 12.51 -18.69 -5.44
N LEU A 38 11.70 -17.64 -5.43
CA LEU A 38 10.48 -17.56 -6.21
C LEU A 38 10.82 -17.54 -7.71
N VAL A 39 10.29 -18.51 -8.44
CA VAL A 39 10.41 -18.58 -9.89
C VAL A 39 9.13 -18.04 -10.49
N LEU A 40 9.24 -16.91 -11.19
CA LEU A 40 8.12 -16.26 -11.86
C LEU A 40 7.92 -16.83 -13.27
N PRO A 41 6.69 -16.80 -13.81
CA PRO A 41 6.45 -17.06 -15.23
C PRO A 41 7.16 -16.00 -16.10
N GLU A 42 7.23 -16.27 -17.40
CA GLU A 42 7.58 -15.25 -18.40
C GLU A 42 6.50 -14.17 -18.44
N ASP A 43 6.89 -12.90 -18.66
CA ASP A 43 5.98 -11.75 -18.58
C ASP A 43 4.80 -11.82 -19.58
N ASP A 44 4.95 -12.56 -20.67
CA ASP A 44 3.94 -12.76 -21.72
C ASP A 44 3.17 -14.09 -21.62
N ASP A 45 3.27 -14.78 -20.48
CA ASP A 45 2.59 -16.06 -20.25
C ASP A 45 1.06 -15.89 -20.11
N ALA A 46 0.37 -15.87 -21.24
CA ALA A 46 -1.08 -15.72 -21.29
C ALA A 46 -1.85 -16.81 -20.51
N ALA A 47 -1.32 -18.03 -20.39
CA ALA A 47 -1.98 -19.09 -19.64
C ALA A 47 -1.88 -18.85 -18.13
N TRP A 48 -0.73 -18.39 -17.64
CA TRP A 48 -0.57 -17.94 -16.26
C TRP A 48 -1.47 -16.75 -15.94
N HIS A 49 -1.47 -15.74 -16.80
CA HIS A 49 -2.24 -14.51 -16.59
C HIS A 49 -3.74 -14.81 -16.47
N ARG A 50 -4.29 -15.61 -17.39
CA ARG A 50 -5.70 -16.05 -17.34
C ARG A 50 -6.07 -16.77 -16.04
N LEU A 51 -5.22 -17.68 -15.56
CA LEU A 51 -5.44 -18.37 -14.29
C LEU A 51 -5.44 -17.41 -13.09
N ASN A 52 -4.67 -16.34 -13.21
CA ASN A 52 -4.45 -15.38 -12.14
C ASN A 52 -5.36 -14.16 -12.23
N GLY A 53 -6.38 -14.20 -13.10
CA GLY A 53 -7.36 -13.12 -13.26
C GLY A 53 -6.77 -11.87 -13.93
N PHE A 54 -5.61 -12.02 -14.60
CA PHE A 54 -5.06 -11.01 -15.49
C PHE A 54 -5.50 -11.37 -16.90
N ASP A 55 -6.41 -10.59 -17.47
CA ASP A 55 -6.70 -10.66 -18.89
C ASP A 55 -5.87 -9.58 -19.58
N PRO A 56 -4.81 -9.93 -20.34
CA PRO A 56 -4.01 -8.94 -21.05
C PRO A 56 -4.79 -8.22 -22.16
N GLU A 57 -5.98 -8.72 -22.53
CA GLU A 57 -6.92 -8.06 -23.45
C GLU A 57 -8.04 -7.32 -22.70
N ALA A 58 -8.09 -7.39 -21.37
CA ALA A 58 -9.05 -6.59 -20.60
C ALA A 58 -8.73 -5.11 -20.78
N ASP A 59 -9.79 -4.37 -21.02
CA ASP A 59 -9.78 -2.93 -21.14
C ASP A 59 -9.26 -2.32 -19.83
N PRO A 60 -8.07 -1.69 -19.82
CA PRO A 60 -7.52 -1.06 -18.61
C PRO A 60 -8.46 0.01 -18.06
N GLU A 61 -9.36 0.57 -18.90
CA GLU A 61 -10.38 1.56 -18.52
C GLU A 61 -11.51 0.95 -17.65
N LYS A 62 -11.70 -0.38 -17.63
CA LYS A 62 -12.89 -1.01 -17.02
C LYS A 62 -12.69 -1.68 -15.67
N GLU A 63 -11.45 -1.96 -15.24
CA GLU A 63 -11.22 -2.64 -13.96
C GLU A 63 -9.97 -2.15 -13.21
N PRO A 64 -10.10 -1.24 -12.22
CA PRO A 64 -9.06 -0.99 -11.22
C PRO A 64 -8.78 -2.22 -10.32
N GLU A 65 -9.43 -3.36 -10.57
CA GLU A 65 -9.28 -4.60 -9.81
C GLU A 65 -7.91 -5.27 -9.97
N MET A 66 -7.15 -4.93 -11.02
CA MET A 66 -5.84 -5.51 -11.31
C MET A 66 -4.77 -5.24 -10.23
N VAL A 67 -4.82 -4.10 -9.53
CA VAL A 67 -3.78 -3.71 -8.55
C VAL A 67 -3.76 -4.63 -7.32
N ILE A 68 -4.85 -5.39 -7.08
CA ILE A 68 -5.02 -6.23 -5.88
C ILE A 68 -4.97 -7.74 -6.21
N GLY A 69 -4.80 -8.12 -7.49
CA GLY A 69 -4.74 -9.53 -7.91
C GLY A 69 -6.04 -10.32 -7.65
N ALA A 70 -7.13 -9.62 -7.34
CA ALA A 70 -8.44 -10.15 -7.00
C ALA A 70 -9.40 -10.21 -8.21
N GLY A 71 -8.86 -10.17 -9.43
CA GLY A 71 -9.63 -10.42 -10.64
C GLY A 71 -10.33 -11.80 -10.60
N LYS A 72 -11.26 -12.02 -11.52
CA LYS A 72 -12.09 -13.23 -11.56
C LYS A 72 -11.23 -14.50 -11.54
N VAL A 73 -11.20 -15.18 -10.38
CA VAL A 73 -10.44 -16.43 -10.21
C VAL A 73 -11.16 -17.54 -10.96
N SER A 74 -10.48 -18.14 -11.94
CA SER A 74 -10.96 -19.33 -12.64
C SER A 74 -10.33 -20.59 -12.07
N PHE A 75 -11.13 -21.65 -11.94
CA PHE A 75 -10.67 -23.00 -11.62
C PHE A 75 -10.55 -23.90 -12.87
N ASP A 76 -10.56 -23.30 -14.06
CA ASP A 76 -10.34 -23.99 -15.33
C ASP A 76 -8.85 -24.13 -15.61
N PHE A 77 -8.25 -25.23 -15.12
CA PHE A 77 -6.83 -25.48 -15.34
C PHE A 77 -6.55 -25.82 -16.82
N PRO A 78 -5.53 -25.21 -17.46
CA PRO A 78 -5.22 -25.46 -18.86
C PRO A 78 -4.80 -26.92 -19.10
N VAL A 79 -5.19 -27.44 -20.24
CA VAL A 79 -4.85 -28.79 -20.70
C VAL A 79 -3.69 -28.75 -21.71
N GLY A 80 -3.04 -29.89 -21.95
CA GLY A 80 -1.96 -30.00 -22.94
C GLY A 80 -0.64 -29.39 -22.48
N GLU A 81 0.09 -28.77 -23.42
CA GLU A 81 1.43 -28.23 -23.18
C GLU A 81 1.42 -27.09 -22.14
N ASP A 82 0.43 -26.21 -22.18
CA ASP A 82 0.28 -25.13 -21.19
C ASP A 82 0.10 -25.68 -19.77
N GLY A 83 -0.75 -26.69 -19.60
CA GLY A 83 -0.95 -27.35 -18.31
C GLY A 83 0.33 -28.01 -17.79
N GLN A 84 1.08 -28.70 -18.67
CA GLN A 84 2.36 -29.32 -18.30
C GLN A 84 3.41 -28.28 -17.90
N ARG A 85 3.48 -27.17 -18.64
CA ARG A 85 4.40 -26.06 -18.37
C ARG A 85 4.10 -25.39 -17.04
N ILE A 86 2.83 -25.06 -16.77
CA ILE A 86 2.39 -24.46 -15.50
C ILE A 86 2.65 -25.42 -14.32
N ARG A 87 2.40 -26.73 -14.49
CA ARG A 87 2.78 -27.74 -13.47
C ARG A 87 4.28 -27.77 -13.23
N GLY A 88 5.09 -27.64 -14.28
CA GLY A 88 6.53 -27.50 -14.18
C GLY A 88 6.95 -26.29 -13.35
N LEU A 89 6.37 -25.11 -13.63
CA LEU A 89 6.62 -23.87 -12.89
C LEU A 89 6.20 -23.99 -11.40
N VAL A 90 5.02 -24.55 -11.15
CA VAL A 90 4.55 -24.86 -9.80
C VAL A 90 5.51 -25.79 -9.05
N GLY A 91 6.00 -26.83 -9.72
CA GLY A 91 6.96 -27.78 -9.15
C GLY A 91 8.31 -27.14 -8.82
N GLN A 92 8.81 -26.24 -9.68
CA GLN A 92 10.03 -25.47 -9.43
C GLN A 92 9.93 -24.59 -8.19
N ASN A 93 8.73 -24.12 -7.85
CA ASN A 93 8.46 -23.32 -6.67
C ASN A 93 8.25 -24.13 -5.38
N GLN A 94 8.37 -25.46 -5.39
CA GLN A 94 8.21 -26.27 -4.19
C GLN A 94 9.16 -25.87 -3.03
N PRO A 95 10.47 -25.62 -3.25
CA PRO A 95 11.37 -25.17 -2.17
C PRO A 95 10.97 -23.81 -1.58
N CYS A 96 10.36 -22.96 -2.40
CA CYS A 96 9.84 -21.66 -2.00
C CYS A 96 8.61 -21.81 -1.08
N VAL A 97 7.68 -22.71 -1.44
CA VAL A 97 6.50 -23.03 -0.61
C VAL A 97 6.89 -23.64 0.74
N GLU A 98 7.93 -24.47 0.80
CA GLU A 98 8.43 -25.04 2.07
C GLU A 98 8.94 -23.96 3.03
N LEU A 99 9.60 -22.92 2.50
CA LEU A 99 10.04 -21.77 3.30
C LEU A 99 8.85 -20.89 3.74
N VAL A 100 7.81 -20.78 2.93
CA VAL A 100 6.56 -20.10 3.36
C VAL A 100 5.86 -20.88 4.47
N ASP A 101 5.82 -22.22 4.39
CA ASP A 101 5.27 -23.06 5.45
C ASP A 101 6.06 -22.88 6.76
N GLU A 102 7.40 -22.78 6.66
CA GLU A 102 8.27 -22.46 7.79
C GLU A 102 8.00 -21.06 8.36
N ALA A 103 7.84 -20.04 7.52
CA ALA A 103 7.50 -18.69 7.94
C ALA A 103 6.13 -18.63 8.65
N ILE A 104 5.11 -19.30 8.10
CA ILE A 104 3.78 -19.40 8.70
C ILE A 104 3.84 -20.13 10.05
N ARG A 105 4.68 -21.17 10.18
CA ARG A 105 4.86 -21.93 11.42
C ARG A 105 5.45 -21.10 12.55
N ARG A 106 6.33 -20.15 12.22
CA ARG A 106 6.93 -19.20 13.18
C ARG A 106 5.94 -18.16 13.69
N ALA A 107 4.90 -17.85 12.91
CA ALA A 107 3.77 -16.98 13.24
C ALA A 107 4.08 -15.50 13.55
N GLU A 108 5.28 -15.18 14.03
CA GLU A 108 5.69 -13.81 14.32
C GLU A 108 6.58 -13.28 13.20
N PHE A 109 6.23 -12.11 12.66
CA PHE A 109 6.98 -11.47 11.60
C PHE A 109 7.54 -10.15 12.10
N GLN A 110 8.85 -9.97 12.00
CA GLN A 110 9.48 -8.72 12.34
C GLN A 110 10.60 -8.36 11.35
N LEU A 111 10.41 -7.21 10.72
CA LEU A 111 11.36 -6.60 9.80
C LEU A 111 12.67 -6.21 10.51
N PRO A 112 13.88 -6.53 10.00
CA PRO A 112 15.15 -6.19 10.65
C PRO A 112 15.29 -4.69 10.96
N GLU A 113 16.02 -4.29 12.01
CA GLU A 113 16.31 -2.86 12.20
C GLU A 113 17.29 -2.38 11.11
N ARG A 114 16.77 -1.65 10.12
CA ARG A 114 17.51 -1.08 8.99
C ARG A 114 17.16 0.39 8.83
N CYS A 115 18.05 1.16 8.21
CA CYS A 115 17.75 2.55 7.89
C CYS A 115 16.81 2.65 6.67
N LEU A 116 16.10 3.77 6.54
CA LEU A 116 15.10 4.00 5.48
C LEU A 116 15.63 3.69 4.06
N SER A 117 16.85 4.11 3.73
CA SER A 117 17.44 3.86 2.42
C SER A 117 17.71 2.38 2.15
N GLU A 118 18.00 1.59 3.18
CA GLU A 118 18.16 0.14 3.05
C GLU A 118 16.82 -0.52 2.74
N TRP A 119 15.73 -0.07 3.39
CA TRP A 119 14.37 -0.52 3.08
C TRP A 119 13.89 -0.17 1.67
N LEU A 120 14.31 0.99 1.14
CA LEU A 120 13.93 1.45 -0.19
C LEU A 120 14.61 0.64 -1.29
N THR A 121 15.89 0.30 -1.11
CA THR A 121 16.64 -0.60 -2.03
C THR A 121 15.98 -1.98 -2.15
N ASP A 122 15.18 -2.28 -1.14
CA ASP A 122 14.52 -3.52 -0.85
C ASP A 122 13.03 -3.52 -1.33
N LEU A 123 12.50 -2.41 -1.84
CA LEU A 123 11.12 -2.34 -2.37
C LEU A 123 10.78 -3.37 -3.46
N PRO A 124 11.66 -3.70 -4.43
CA PRO A 124 11.35 -4.68 -5.46
C PRO A 124 10.99 -6.07 -4.92
N TRP A 125 11.55 -6.52 -3.79
CA TRP A 125 11.15 -7.80 -3.21
C TRP A 125 9.84 -7.74 -2.44
N MET A 126 9.42 -6.57 -1.96
CA MET A 126 8.13 -6.43 -1.27
C MET A 126 6.96 -6.65 -2.24
N PHE A 127 7.09 -6.21 -3.49
CA PHE A 127 6.11 -6.48 -4.55
C PHE A 127 6.04 -7.96 -4.95
N ASN A 128 7.12 -8.74 -4.74
CA ASN A 128 7.17 -10.18 -5.03
C ASN A 128 6.30 -11.05 -4.11
N SER A 129 5.78 -10.46 -3.02
CA SER A 129 4.78 -11.11 -2.17
C SER A 129 3.48 -11.43 -2.93
N SER A 130 3.11 -10.58 -3.90
CA SER A 130 1.93 -10.79 -4.75
C SER A 130 2.05 -12.04 -5.62
N PRO A 131 3.14 -12.22 -6.39
CA PRO A 131 3.40 -13.46 -7.12
C PRO A 131 3.45 -14.74 -6.26
N MET A 132 3.88 -14.69 -4.99
CA MET A 132 3.79 -15.86 -4.10
C MET A 132 2.34 -16.35 -3.95
N GLY A 133 1.41 -15.43 -3.72
CA GLY A 133 -0.01 -15.74 -3.67
C GLY A 133 -0.53 -16.36 -4.97
N GLN A 134 -0.04 -15.87 -6.11
CA GLN A 134 -0.38 -16.40 -7.44
C GLN A 134 0.14 -17.84 -7.65
N VAL A 135 1.36 -18.15 -7.18
CA VAL A 135 1.91 -19.52 -7.20
C VAL A 135 1.04 -20.46 -6.38
N LEU A 136 0.73 -20.10 -5.13
CA LEU A 136 -0.13 -20.90 -4.25
C LEU A 136 -1.54 -21.06 -4.82
N ARG A 137 -2.10 -20.02 -5.43
CA ARG A 137 -3.41 -20.09 -6.10
C ARG A 137 -3.37 -21.04 -7.29
N THR A 138 -2.35 -20.91 -8.14
CA THR A 138 -2.15 -21.78 -9.31
C THR A 138 -1.99 -23.25 -8.89
N ARG A 139 -1.28 -23.51 -7.79
CA ARG A 139 -1.21 -24.84 -7.16
C ARG A 139 -2.58 -25.34 -6.73
N ALA A 140 -3.37 -24.50 -6.05
CA ALA A 140 -4.71 -24.89 -5.60
C ALA A 140 -5.62 -25.27 -6.79
N VAL A 141 -5.55 -24.52 -7.89
CA VAL A 141 -6.31 -24.82 -9.12
C VAL A 141 -5.82 -26.13 -9.74
N ALA A 142 -4.51 -26.36 -9.83
CA ALA A 142 -3.93 -27.59 -10.36
C ALA A 142 -4.37 -28.82 -9.54
N HIS A 143 -4.33 -28.73 -8.20
CA HIS A 143 -4.80 -29.78 -7.30
C HIS A 143 -6.30 -30.03 -7.44
N ALA A 144 -7.12 -28.97 -7.55
CA ALA A 144 -8.55 -29.11 -7.75
C ALA A 144 -8.88 -29.82 -9.08
N ALA A 145 -8.15 -29.51 -10.15
CA ALA A 145 -8.31 -30.15 -11.46
C ALA A 145 -7.94 -31.65 -11.44
N ASP A 146 -7.00 -32.05 -10.58
CA ASP A 146 -6.64 -33.47 -10.37
C ASP A 146 -7.58 -34.20 -9.40
N GLY A 147 -8.57 -33.52 -8.82
CA GLY A 147 -9.45 -34.06 -7.78
C GLY A 147 -8.80 -34.11 -6.39
N GLU A 148 -7.62 -33.52 -6.20
CA GLU A 148 -6.88 -33.43 -4.94
C GLU A 148 -7.41 -32.27 -4.07
N HIS A 149 -8.71 -32.33 -3.77
CA HIS A 149 -9.45 -31.25 -3.10
C HIS A 149 -8.91 -30.84 -1.73
N ALA A 150 -8.36 -31.79 -0.95
CA ALA A 150 -7.72 -31.47 0.32
C ALA A 150 -6.46 -30.62 0.12
N ALA A 151 -5.61 -30.95 -0.87
CA ALA A 151 -4.41 -30.17 -1.17
C ALA A 151 -4.76 -28.77 -1.68
N ALA A 152 -5.78 -28.67 -2.55
CA ALA A 152 -6.31 -27.38 -3.00
C ALA A 152 -6.77 -26.49 -1.84
N ALA A 153 -7.51 -27.06 -0.88
CA ALA A 153 -7.92 -26.34 0.32
C ALA A 153 -6.73 -25.87 1.17
N GLN A 154 -5.72 -26.72 1.37
CA GLN A 154 -4.52 -26.34 2.12
C GLN A 154 -3.78 -25.16 1.49
N ASP A 155 -3.64 -25.13 0.16
CA ASP A 155 -2.97 -24.02 -0.52
C ASP A 155 -3.73 -22.70 -0.37
N MET A 156 -5.07 -22.70 -0.45
CA MET A 156 -5.86 -21.50 -0.17
C MET A 156 -5.74 -21.06 1.30
N ILE A 157 -5.66 -22.00 2.24
CA ILE A 157 -5.41 -21.71 3.66
C ILE A 157 -4.02 -21.11 3.87
N ARG A 158 -3.00 -21.58 3.12
CA ARG A 158 -1.65 -20.99 3.13
C ARG A 158 -1.67 -19.53 2.70
N ILE A 159 -2.36 -19.19 1.62
CA ILE A 159 -2.48 -17.79 1.16
C ILE A 159 -3.11 -16.93 2.27
N LEU A 160 -4.21 -17.41 2.88
CA LEU A 160 -4.89 -16.70 3.97
C LEU A 160 -3.97 -16.48 5.19
N ARG A 161 -3.21 -17.51 5.58
CA ARG A 161 -2.25 -17.44 6.70
C ARG A 161 -1.05 -16.54 6.38
N LEU A 162 -0.55 -16.58 5.15
CA LEU A 162 0.48 -15.68 4.69
C LEU A 162 0.01 -14.23 4.78
N GLY A 163 -1.19 -13.94 4.27
CA GLY A 163 -1.78 -12.61 4.41
C GLY A 163 -1.93 -12.18 5.87
N THR A 164 -2.30 -13.10 6.76
CA THR A 164 -2.35 -12.86 8.21
C THR A 164 -0.98 -12.50 8.78
N LEU A 165 0.04 -13.31 8.50
CA LEU A 165 1.42 -13.10 8.96
C LEU A 165 1.94 -11.70 8.58
N LEU A 166 1.68 -11.28 7.34
CA LEU A 166 2.10 -9.96 6.84
C LEU A 166 1.32 -8.81 7.50
N CYS A 167 0.00 -8.96 7.69
CA CYS A 167 -0.84 -7.95 8.35
C CYS A 167 -0.46 -7.73 9.82
N SER A 168 -0.18 -8.81 10.54
CA SER A 168 0.11 -8.77 11.98
C SER A 168 1.59 -8.58 12.30
N GLY A 169 2.44 -8.44 11.28
CA GLY A 169 3.87 -8.27 11.46
C GLY A 169 4.25 -6.91 12.04
N HIS A 170 5.37 -6.89 12.76
CA HIS A 170 6.12 -5.69 13.11
C HIS A 170 6.85 -5.17 11.86
N SER A 171 6.07 -4.54 10.98
CA SER A 171 6.45 -4.20 9.61
C SER A 171 5.86 -2.86 9.14
N MET A 172 6.23 -2.45 7.92
CA MET A 172 5.73 -1.22 7.28
C MET A 172 4.31 -1.38 6.74
N MET A 173 3.61 -0.26 6.48
CA MET A 173 2.25 -0.24 5.93
C MET A 173 2.10 -1.05 4.64
N LEU A 174 3.11 -1.00 3.78
CA LEU A 174 3.10 -1.76 2.53
C LEU A 174 2.92 -3.27 2.76
N HIS A 175 3.54 -3.85 3.80
CA HIS A 175 3.37 -5.27 4.12
C HIS A 175 1.95 -5.57 4.60
N HIS A 176 1.35 -4.64 5.34
CA HIS A 176 -0.02 -4.75 5.77
C HIS A 176 -0.98 -4.71 4.58
N ILE A 177 -0.80 -3.75 3.67
CA ILE A 177 -1.55 -3.63 2.40
C ILE A 177 -1.46 -4.94 1.61
N VAL A 178 -0.24 -5.42 1.38
CA VAL A 178 0.01 -6.69 0.69
C VAL A 178 -0.68 -7.85 1.41
N GLY A 179 -0.59 -7.90 2.75
CA GLY A 179 -1.23 -8.92 3.56
C GLY A 179 -2.75 -8.94 3.38
N VAL A 180 -3.40 -7.76 3.40
CA VAL A 180 -4.84 -7.63 3.14
C VAL A 180 -5.17 -8.11 1.73
N SER A 181 -4.38 -7.72 0.72
CA SER A 181 -4.54 -8.19 -0.66
C SER A 181 -4.45 -9.71 -0.76
N GLN A 182 -3.47 -10.35 -0.09
CA GLN A 182 -3.36 -11.82 -0.05
C GLN A 182 -4.60 -12.47 0.57
N GLN A 183 -5.15 -11.89 1.64
CA GLN A 183 -6.40 -12.41 2.22
C GLN A 183 -7.58 -12.29 1.25
N ILE A 184 -7.70 -11.18 0.51
CA ILE A 184 -8.73 -11.01 -0.54
C ILE A 184 -8.58 -12.10 -1.61
N VAL A 185 -7.37 -12.32 -2.12
CA VAL A 185 -7.06 -13.36 -3.12
C VAL A 185 -7.44 -14.74 -2.60
N ALA A 186 -7.08 -15.06 -1.36
CA ALA A 186 -7.44 -16.34 -0.73
C ALA A 186 -8.97 -16.53 -0.67
N LEU A 187 -9.69 -15.50 -0.21
CA LEU A 187 -11.15 -15.57 -0.07
C LEU A 187 -11.86 -15.68 -1.43
N ALA A 188 -11.39 -14.96 -2.45
CA ALA A 188 -11.90 -15.07 -3.82
C ALA A 188 -11.65 -16.47 -4.40
N ALA A 189 -10.46 -17.04 -4.18
CA ALA A 189 -10.16 -18.41 -4.59
C ALA A 189 -11.05 -19.43 -3.88
N MET A 190 -11.29 -19.27 -2.57
CA MET A 190 -12.21 -20.12 -1.80
C MET A 190 -13.65 -20.05 -2.32
N GLU A 191 -14.12 -18.86 -2.71
CA GLU A 191 -15.45 -18.66 -3.30
C GLU A 191 -15.57 -19.38 -4.66
N ALA A 192 -14.61 -19.14 -5.56
CA ALA A 192 -14.57 -19.77 -6.87
C ALA A 192 -14.49 -21.30 -6.75
N TYR A 193 -13.67 -21.81 -5.82
CA TYR A 193 -13.57 -23.23 -5.52
C TYR A 193 -14.90 -23.81 -5.04
N ALA A 194 -15.57 -23.17 -4.06
CA ALA A 194 -16.84 -23.63 -3.51
C ALA A 194 -17.98 -23.67 -4.55
N SER A 195 -17.86 -22.85 -5.60
CA SER A 195 -18.78 -22.79 -6.74
C SER A 195 -18.67 -24.01 -7.67
N LEU A 196 -17.62 -24.83 -7.55
CA LEU A 196 -17.49 -26.05 -8.34
C LEU A 196 -18.54 -27.08 -7.90
N CYS A 197 -19.19 -27.73 -8.89
CA CYS A 197 -20.32 -28.64 -8.64
C CYS A 197 -19.96 -29.85 -7.77
N ALA A 198 -18.69 -30.26 -7.72
CA ALA A 198 -18.25 -31.55 -7.17
C ALA A 198 -17.29 -31.45 -5.97
N VAL A 199 -17.24 -30.32 -5.25
CA VAL A 199 -16.35 -30.21 -4.08
C VAL A 199 -16.85 -31.04 -2.89
N PRO A 200 -16.03 -31.90 -2.28
CA PRO A 200 -16.41 -32.62 -1.07
C PRO A 200 -16.61 -31.70 0.14
N THR A 201 -17.51 -32.07 1.05
CA THR A 201 -17.88 -31.29 2.24
C THR A 201 -16.72 -31.04 3.21
N GLU A 202 -15.76 -31.97 3.30
CA GLU A 202 -14.62 -31.88 4.24
C GLU A 202 -13.69 -30.69 3.92
N PRO A 203 -13.14 -30.54 2.68
CA PRO A 203 -12.43 -29.34 2.24
C PRO A 203 -13.20 -28.04 2.51
N LEU A 204 -14.50 -27.97 2.17
CA LEU A 204 -15.32 -26.78 2.42
C LEU A 204 -15.40 -26.43 3.92
N SER A 205 -15.55 -27.45 4.76
CA SER A 205 -15.57 -27.30 6.22
C SER A 205 -14.22 -26.88 6.79
N GLU A 206 -13.12 -27.25 6.15
CA GLU A 206 -11.79 -26.79 6.53
C GLU A 206 -11.55 -25.33 6.17
N LEU A 207 -11.93 -24.91 4.96
CA LEU A 207 -11.85 -23.51 4.54
C LEU A 207 -12.68 -22.59 5.44
N LEU A 208 -13.91 -22.99 5.77
CA LEU A 208 -14.77 -22.23 6.67
C LEU A 208 -14.14 -22.08 8.07
N ARG A 209 -13.54 -23.16 8.61
CA ARG A 209 -12.81 -23.11 9.89
C ARG A 209 -11.59 -22.20 9.84
N ALA A 210 -10.88 -22.17 8.71
CA ALA A 210 -9.74 -21.28 8.53
C ALA A 210 -10.16 -19.81 8.49
N ILE A 211 -11.26 -19.51 7.80
CA ILE A 211 -11.88 -18.18 7.77
C ILE A 211 -12.31 -17.73 9.17
N ASP A 212 -13.02 -18.59 9.91
CA ASP A 212 -13.53 -18.25 11.25
C ASP A 212 -12.40 -17.97 12.28
N ARG A 213 -11.19 -18.48 12.02
CA ARG A 213 -10.00 -18.27 12.86
C ARG A 213 -9.11 -17.13 12.36
N CYS A 214 -9.40 -16.56 11.20
CA CYS A 214 -8.58 -15.51 10.61
C CYS A 214 -8.80 -14.20 11.38
N PRO A 215 -7.74 -13.60 11.97
CA PRO A 215 -7.84 -12.32 12.64
C PRO A 215 -8.39 -11.21 11.74
N ASN A 216 -9.01 -10.19 12.32
CA ASN A 216 -9.36 -9.00 11.57
C ASN A 216 -8.08 -8.17 11.33
N PRO A 217 -7.65 -7.95 10.07
CA PRO A 217 -6.45 -7.16 9.79
C PRO A 217 -6.54 -5.74 10.36
N ALA A 218 -7.73 -5.16 10.49
CA ALA A 218 -7.91 -3.84 11.11
C ALA A 218 -7.34 -3.76 12.53
N ASP A 219 -7.32 -4.88 13.28
CA ASP A 219 -6.82 -4.92 14.65
C ASP A 219 -5.29 -4.70 14.69
N ALA A 220 -4.56 -5.11 13.65
CA ALA A 220 -3.11 -4.97 13.54
C ALA A 220 -2.66 -3.63 12.96
N LEU A 221 -3.55 -2.91 12.26
CA LEU A 221 -3.22 -1.68 11.54
C LEU A 221 -2.56 -0.62 12.43
N THR A 222 -3.02 -0.50 13.67
CA THR A 222 -2.48 0.45 14.64
C THR A 222 -0.99 0.20 14.91
N GLU A 223 -0.59 -1.05 15.06
CA GLU A 223 0.79 -1.40 15.37
C GLU A 223 1.69 -1.18 14.15
N THR A 224 1.21 -1.52 12.95
CA THR A 224 1.88 -1.18 11.69
C THR A 224 2.08 0.33 11.53
N ARG A 225 1.07 1.15 11.86
CA ARG A 225 1.15 2.61 11.82
C ARG A 225 2.16 3.18 12.82
N ARG A 226 2.25 2.60 14.02
CA ARG A 226 3.28 2.97 15.00
C ARG A 226 4.68 2.62 14.51
N PHE A 227 4.84 1.44 13.91
CA PHE A 227 6.11 1.03 13.30
C PHE A 227 6.52 2.03 12.22
N GLU A 228 5.62 2.35 11.29
CA GLU A 228 5.83 3.32 10.21
C GLU A 228 6.18 4.70 10.76
N LEU A 229 5.43 5.23 11.73
CA LEU A 229 5.76 6.49 12.39
C LEU A 229 7.21 6.49 12.90
N ARG A 230 7.62 5.40 13.56
CA ARG A 230 8.95 5.29 14.16
C ARG A 230 10.08 5.17 13.14
N TYR A 231 9.92 4.37 12.10
CA TYR A 231 11.00 4.01 11.17
C TYR A 231 10.95 4.73 9.81
N TRP A 232 9.84 5.40 9.51
CA TRP A 232 9.62 6.11 8.26
C TRP A 232 9.38 7.61 8.49
N ASP A 233 8.31 7.97 9.20
CA ASP A 233 7.88 9.37 9.30
C ASP A 233 8.77 10.22 10.21
N LEU A 234 9.17 9.70 11.37
CA LEU A 234 10.06 10.43 12.28
C LEU A 234 11.48 10.64 11.70
N PRO A 235 12.13 9.65 11.06
CA PRO A 235 13.39 9.89 10.36
C PRO A 235 13.31 10.96 9.27
N ARG A 236 12.19 11.01 8.52
CA ARG A 236 11.94 12.10 7.56
C ARG A 236 11.84 13.45 8.27
N LEU A 237 11.04 13.53 9.33
CA LEU A 237 10.91 14.74 10.14
C LEU A 237 12.23 15.21 10.77
N ASP A 238 13.12 14.29 11.14
CA ASP A 238 14.45 14.60 11.71
C ASP A 238 15.31 15.42 10.74
N ARG A 239 15.20 15.16 9.42
CA ARG A 239 15.98 15.85 8.36
C ARG A 239 15.77 17.37 8.35
N TYR A 240 14.60 17.86 8.76
CA TYR A 240 14.32 19.30 8.81
C TYR A 240 15.24 20.00 9.82
N PRO A 241 15.95 21.08 9.52
CA PRO A 241 16.74 21.78 10.53
C PRO A 241 15.85 22.44 11.60
N ASP A 242 16.24 22.35 12.89
CA ASP A 242 15.46 22.95 13.99
C ASP A 242 15.47 24.48 13.94
N ASP A 243 16.60 25.06 13.54
CA ASP A 243 16.85 26.48 13.30
C ASP A 243 16.84 26.82 11.79
N GLY A 244 16.17 25.97 11.00
CA GLY A 244 16.00 26.16 9.58
C GLY A 244 15.33 27.47 9.22
N ASN A 245 15.64 27.96 8.01
CA ASN A 245 14.85 29.00 7.39
C ASN A 245 13.79 28.39 6.46
N LEU A 246 12.87 29.22 5.99
CA LEU A 246 11.79 28.79 5.11
C LEU A 246 12.28 28.10 3.84
N GLU A 247 13.39 28.57 3.25
CA GLU A 247 13.98 28.00 2.04
C GLU A 247 14.43 26.56 2.29
N ALA A 248 15.21 26.32 3.34
CA ALA A 248 15.71 25.00 3.70
C ALA A 248 14.57 24.00 3.98
N TRP A 249 13.50 24.44 4.63
CA TRP A 249 12.34 23.57 4.87
C TRP A 249 11.57 23.23 3.60
N ILE A 250 11.42 24.18 2.68
CA ILE A 250 10.77 23.93 1.38
C ILE A 250 11.63 23.01 0.52
N ASP A 251 12.95 23.20 0.52
CA ASP A 251 13.87 22.36 -0.25
C ASP A 251 13.77 20.89 0.21
N ILE A 252 13.78 20.65 1.53
CA ILE A 252 13.60 19.29 2.09
C ILE A 252 12.20 18.74 1.77
N TRP A 253 11.14 19.55 1.93
CA TRP A 253 9.79 19.13 1.57
C TRP A 253 9.71 18.70 0.11
N GLN A 254 10.29 19.49 -0.81
CA GLN A 254 10.31 19.18 -2.22
C GLN A 254 11.11 17.91 -2.53
N GLU A 255 12.23 17.67 -1.86
CA GLU A 255 12.98 16.42 -1.97
C GLU A 255 12.17 15.21 -1.49
N GLU A 256 11.32 15.39 -0.48
CA GLU A 256 10.54 14.30 0.12
C GLU A 256 9.22 14.01 -0.57
N THR A 257 8.64 14.99 -1.26
CA THR A 257 7.26 14.91 -1.75
C THR A 257 7.14 15.16 -3.24
N GLY A 258 8.22 15.59 -3.88
CA GLY A 258 8.28 15.73 -5.33
C GLY A 258 8.79 14.45 -5.97
N GLU A 259 8.16 14.06 -7.07
CA GLU A 259 8.66 12.99 -7.94
C GLU A 259 10.13 13.26 -8.30
N PRO A 260 11.04 12.27 -8.13
CA PRO A 260 12.42 12.32 -8.62
C PRO A 260 12.49 12.90 -10.03
N LEU A 261 13.54 13.67 -10.32
CA LEU A 261 13.63 14.33 -11.62
C LEU A 261 13.70 13.30 -12.75
N GLU A 262 14.35 12.18 -12.47
CA GLU A 262 14.47 11.01 -13.32
C GLU A 262 13.10 10.37 -13.60
N GLU A 263 12.23 10.28 -12.61
CA GLU A 263 10.86 9.72 -12.73
C GLU A 263 9.95 10.69 -13.50
N LEU A 264 10.07 12.01 -13.28
CA LEU A 264 9.39 13.01 -14.12
C LEU A 264 9.79 12.90 -15.61
N VAL A 265 11.04 12.58 -15.88
CA VAL A 265 11.54 12.38 -17.25
C VAL A 265 11.07 11.04 -17.82
N ALA A 266 11.16 9.97 -17.04
CA ALA A 266 10.84 8.61 -17.48
C ALA A 266 9.33 8.39 -17.63
N ASP A 267 8.55 8.76 -16.62
CA ASP A 267 7.13 8.39 -16.50
C ASP A 267 6.21 9.41 -17.16
N PHE A 268 6.62 10.68 -17.20
CA PHE A 268 5.83 11.76 -17.80
C PHE A 268 6.44 12.32 -19.09
N GLY A 269 7.54 11.73 -19.58
CA GLY A 269 8.20 12.12 -20.82
C GLY A 269 8.77 13.55 -20.79
N TYR A 270 9.10 14.09 -19.61
CA TYR A 270 9.60 15.45 -19.51
C TYR A 270 11.02 15.55 -20.05
N THR A 271 11.36 16.72 -20.60
CA THR A 271 12.77 17.08 -20.72
C THR A 271 13.31 17.43 -19.34
N GLU A 272 14.59 17.15 -19.08
CA GLU A 272 15.28 17.54 -17.83
C GLU A 272 15.07 19.03 -17.50
N GLN A 273 15.13 19.88 -18.52
CA GLN A 273 14.87 21.32 -18.41
C GLN A 273 13.43 21.65 -17.99
N ARG A 274 12.44 20.84 -18.39
CA ARG A 274 11.05 21.01 -17.99
C ARG A 274 10.83 20.54 -16.56
N ALA A 275 11.32 19.35 -16.19
CA ALA A 275 11.24 18.85 -14.82
C ALA A 275 11.87 19.82 -13.82
N THR A 276 13.03 20.42 -14.19
CA THR A 276 13.67 21.49 -13.43
C THR A 276 12.77 22.72 -13.26
N ARG A 277 12.09 23.16 -14.33
CA ARG A 277 11.17 24.32 -14.26
C ARG A 277 9.95 24.04 -13.39
N VAL A 278 9.37 22.85 -13.47
CA VAL A 278 8.24 22.43 -12.62
C VAL A 278 8.65 22.48 -11.16
N ARG A 279 9.79 21.86 -10.80
CA ARG A 279 10.32 21.93 -9.43
C ARG A 279 10.59 23.36 -8.97
N ALA A 280 11.24 24.19 -9.81
CA ALA A 280 11.50 25.58 -9.47
C ALA A 280 10.20 26.36 -9.19
N ARG A 281 9.15 26.15 -9.99
CA ARG A 281 7.85 26.80 -9.79
C ARG A 281 7.16 26.33 -8.50
N GLN A 282 7.11 25.03 -8.24
CA GLN A 282 6.53 24.49 -7.01
C GLN A 282 7.20 25.09 -5.77
N ARG A 283 8.53 25.20 -5.81
CA ARG A 283 9.34 25.84 -4.78
C ARG A 283 8.97 27.32 -4.60
N GLU A 284 8.86 28.08 -5.69
CA GLU A 284 8.47 29.50 -5.66
C GLU A 284 7.05 29.70 -5.10
N GLN A 285 6.11 28.85 -5.48
CA GLN A 285 4.73 28.88 -4.99
C GLN A 285 4.66 28.54 -3.50
N MET A 286 5.39 27.51 -3.05
CA MET A 286 5.49 27.20 -1.62
C MET A 286 6.11 28.36 -0.83
N PHE A 287 7.16 28.97 -1.38
CA PHE A 287 7.77 30.13 -0.75
C PHE A 287 6.76 31.28 -0.65
N TYR A 288 6.03 31.57 -1.72
CA TYR A 288 5.00 32.60 -1.72
C TYR A 288 3.92 32.35 -0.65
N LEU A 289 3.40 31.12 -0.56
CA LEU A 289 2.34 30.75 0.38
C LEU A 289 2.74 30.93 1.84
N LEU A 290 4.00 30.63 2.18
CA LEU A 290 4.49 30.64 3.55
C LEU A 290 5.33 31.87 3.91
N LYS A 291 5.63 32.74 2.94
CA LYS A 291 6.38 33.97 3.18
C LYS A 291 5.65 34.86 4.18
N ASP A 292 6.41 35.43 5.10
CA ASP A 292 5.95 36.31 6.20
C ASP A 292 5.13 35.59 7.28
N HIS A 293 4.97 34.27 7.20
CA HIS A 293 4.34 33.49 8.25
C HIS A 293 5.19 33.53 9.54
N PRO A 294 4.61 33.80 10.72
CA PRO A 294 5.38 33.95 11.96
C PRO A 294 6.02 32.64 12.44
N ARG A 295 5.41 31.51 12.10
CA ARG A 295 5.88 30.17 12.47
C ARG A 295 5.48 29.09 11.44
N PRO A 296 6.05 29.11 10.22
CA PRO A 296 5.59 28.25 9.13
C PRO A 296 5.85 26.77 9.42
N PHE A 297 6.78 26.48 10.32
CA PHE A 297 7.12 25.13 10.76
C PHE A 297 7.50 25.08 12.26
N ASP A 298 7.05 24.02 12.94
CA ASP A 298 7.49 23.60 14.27
C ASP A 298 7.61 22.07 14.27
N LYS A 299 8.85 21.58 14.30
CA LYS A 299 9.14 20.15 14.27
C LYS A 299 8.53 19.39 15.47
N ALA A 300 8.57 19.97 16.68
CA ALA A 300 8.04 19.31 17.88
C ALA A 300 6.50 19.27 17.88
N ALA A 301 5.85 20.33 17.40
CA ALA A 301 4.39 20.32 17.20
C ALA A 301 3.98 19.35 16.10
N THR A 302 4.78 19.24 15.04
CA THR A 302 4.56 18.26 13.96
C THR A 302 4.61 16.84 14.51
N ALA A 303 5.65 16.47 15.26
CA ALA A 303 5.73 15.14 15.90
C ALA A 303 4.53 14.85 16.83
N ARG A 304 4.13 15.81 17.67
CA ARG A 304 2.91 15.69 18.50
C ARG A 304 1.68 15.37 17.66
N ARG A 305 1.52 16.08 16.55
CA ARG A 305 0.37 15.96 15.64
C ARG A 305 0.39 14.62 14.90
N MET A 306 1.55 14.18 14.40
CA MET A 306 1.75 12.84 13.82
C MET A 306 1.33 11.75 14.82
N GLY A 307 1.80 11.83 16.06
CA GLY A 307 1.45 10.86 17.10
C GLY A 307 -0.06 10.81 17.40
N LYS A 308 -0.70 11.98 17.54
CA LYS A 308 -2.16 12.05 17.72
C LYS A 308 -2.93 11.48 16.52
N TRP A 309 -2.46 11.74 15.30
CA TRP A 309 -3.05 11.19 14.09
C TRP A 309 -3.07 9.66 14.12
N ILE A 310 -1.96 9.02 14.51
CA ILE A 310 -1.88 7.56 14.63
C ILE A 310 -2.85 7.02 15.69
N VAL A 311 -2.94 7.67 16.85
CA VAL A 311 -3.88 7.28 17.91
C VAL A 311 -5.32 7.39 17.43
N CYS A 312 -5.66 8.45 16.70
CA CYS A 312 -7.00 8.66 16.16
C CYS A 312 -7.35 7.73 14.98
N GLY A 313 -6.41 7.50 14.07
CA GLY A 313 -6.63 6.69 12.86
C GLY A 313 -6.84 5.21 13.14
N SER A 314 -6.44 4.72 14.31
CA SER A 314 -6.71 3.36 14.79
C SER A 314 -8.19 3.06 15.02
N THR A 315 -9.00 4.09 15.29
CA THR A 315 -10.44 3.99 15.43
C THR A 315 -11.06 4.44 14.12
N ALA A 316 -11.56 3.51 13.32
CA ALA A 316 -12.19 3.71 12.01
C ALA A 316 -13.52 4.49 12.08
N THR A 317 -13.53 5.66 12.73
CA THR A 317 -14.73 6.47 12.96
C THR A 317 -14.49 7.91 12.55
N ASP A 318 -15.46 8.45 11.80
CA ASP A 318 -15.61 9.83 11.32
C ASP A 318 -15.69 10.91 12.44
N GLY A 319 -15.20 10.61 13.65
CA GLY A 319 -15.33 11.42 14.85
C GLY A 319 -14.03 11.94 15.47
N CYS A 320 -12.85 11.63 14.90
CA CYS A 320 -11.62 12.20 15.47
C CYS A 320 -11.51 13.70 15.16
N GLU A 321 -11.62 14.53 16.20
CA GLU A 321 -11.47 15.98 16.12
C GLU A 321 -10.13 16.42 15.53
N GLU A 322 -9.04 15.70 15.82
CA GLU A 322 -7.71 16.03 15.29
C GLU A 322 -7.63 15.73 13.78
N ARG A 323 -8.18 14.60 13.32
CA ARG A 323 -8.24 14.25 11.90
C ARG A 323 -9.09 15.26 11.13
N ASN A 324 -10.31 15.51 11.60
CA ASN A 324 -11.20 16.51 11.03
C ASN A 324 -10.62 17.94 11.12
N GLY A 325 -9.76 18.21 12.11
CA GLY A 325 -9.04 19.47 12.25
C GLY A 325 -7.96 19.64 11.19
N ILE A 326 -7.17 18.58 10.96
CA ILE A 326 -6.15 18.54 9.90
C ILE A 326 -6.81 18.61 8.52
N ASP A 327 -7.86 17.83 8.27
CA ASP A 327 -8.59 17.84 6.99
C ASP A 327 -9.15 19.22 6.65
N ARG A 328 -9.64 19.97 7.65
CA ARG A 328 -10.08 21.37 7.48
C ARG A 328 -8.91 22.33 7.27
N GLN A 329 -7.77 22.10 7.91
CA GLN A 329 -6.57 22.92 7.68
C GLN A 329 -5.92 22.61 6.33
N ILE A 330 -6.10 21.40 5.80
CA ILE A 330 -5.68 21.00 4.45
C ILE A 330 -6.51 21.75 3.38
N GLU A 331 -7.80 22.02 3.63
CA GLU A 331 -8.63 22.82 2.72
C GLU A 331 -8.11 24.24 2.49
N ALA A 332 -7.26 24.76 3.39
CA ALA A 332 -6.61 26.06 3.23
C ALA A 332 -5.48 26.07 2.18
N TRP A 333 -5.04 24.90 1.73
CA TRP A 333 -4.06 24.76 0.66
C TRP A 333 -4.74 24.83 -0.71
N PRO A 334 -4.06 25.33 -1.76
CA PRO A 334 -4.67 25.46 -3.07
C PRO A 334 -5.25 24.13 -3.57
N ARG A 335 -6.52 24.18 -4.02
CA ARG A 335 -7.32 23.05 -4.53
C ARG A 335 -7.61 21.92 -3.54
N GLY A 336 -7.35 22.13 -2.24
CA GLY A 336 -7.51 21.13 -1.21
C GLY A 336 -6.56 19.96 -1.45
N SER A 337 -5.50 19.84 -0.66
CA SER A 337 -4.54 18.74 -0.78
C SER A 337 -5.13 17.42 -0.24
N ARG A 338 -6.33 17.05 -0.69
CA ARG A 338 -7.06 15.85 -0.30
C ARG A 338 -6.72 14.72 -1.26
N GLY A 339 -6.46 13.55 -0.68
CA GLY A 339 -6.02 12.38 -1.44
C GLY A 339 -4.59 12.54 -1.94
N VAL A 340 -4.11 11.50 -2.61
CA VAL A 340 -2.74 11.19 -3.09
C VAL A 340 -2.04 12.28 -3.93
N THR A 341 -2.59 13.49 -4.01
CA THR A 341 -2.06 14.63 -4.76
C THR A 341 -1.42 15.62 -3.79
N PRO A 342 -0.16 15.42 -3.36
CA PRO A 342 0.56 16.45 -2.64
C PRO A 342 0.57 17.74 -3.46
N VAL A 343 0.75 18.87 -2.77
CA VAL A 343 1.07 20.19 -3.35
C VAL A 343 2.27 20.09 -4.36
N GLY A 344 2.99 18.96 -4.39
CA GLY A 344 4.03 18.58 -5.35
C GLY A 344 3.59 17.93 -6.68
N CYS A 345 2.29 17.72 -6.93
CA CYS A 345 1.78 17.12 -8.19
C CYS A 345 1.34 18.14 -9.25
N TRP A 346 1.75 19.41 -9.14
CA TRP A 346 1.49 20.38 -10.20
C TRP A 346 2.47 20.16 -11.36
N LEU A 347 2.02 19.40 -12.36
CA LEU A 347 2.86 18.79 -13.39
C LEU A 347 2.90 19.62 -14.70
N GLY A 348 1.80 20.26 -15.11
CA GLY A 348 1.70 20.94 -16.43
C GLY A 348 1.25 22.39 -16.37
N ASP A 349 1.67 23.23 -17.33
CA ASP A 349 1.25 24.64 -17.39
C ASP A 349 -0.21 24.78 -17.87
N THR A 350 -0.70 23.80 -18.63
CA THR A 350 -2.07 23.72 -19.13
C THR A 350 -2.61 22.29 -19.11
N ALA A 351 -3.93 22.13 -19.14
CA ALA A 351 -4.59 20.82 -19.22
C ALA A 351 -4.19 20.05 -20.49
N GLU A 352 -4.00 20.75 -21.61
CA GLU A 352 -3.54 20.16 -22.86
C GLU A 352 -2.12 19.58 -22.73
N GLU A 353 -1.26 20.23 -21.95
CA GLU A 353 0.06 19.70 -21.68
C GLU A 353 0.04 18.48 -20.76
N VAL A 354 -0.75 18.51 -19.68
CA VAL A 354 -0.93 17.33 -18.82
C VAL A 354 -1.43 16.16 -19.65
N ARG A 355 -2.49 16.37 -20.46
CA ARG A 355 -3.05 15.32 -21.33
C ARG A 355 -2.04 14.75 -22.32
N ARG A 356 -1.32 15.62 -23.03
CA ARG A 356 -0.29 15.19 -23.98
C ARG A 356 0.80 14.32 -23.32
N ASN A 357 1.16 14.62 -22.08
CA ASN A 357 2.26 13.93 -21.39
C ASN A 357 1.81 12.62 -20.77
N MET A 358 0.59 12.57 -20.25
CA MET A 358 0.01 11.34 -19.71
C MET A 358 -0.51 10.41 -20.82
N GLY A 359 -0.67 10.92 -22.04
CA GLY A 359 -1.14 10.15 -23.18
C GLY A 359 -2.54 9.60 -22.91
N GLU A 360 -2.70 8.30 -23.14
CA GLU A 360 -3.96 7.58 -22.90
C GLU A 360 -4.36 7.61 -21.42
N ALA A 361 -3.41 7.64 -20.48
CA ALA A 361 -3.70 7.71 -19.04
C ALA A 361 -4.37 9.03 -18.61
N ALA A 362 -4.32 10.07 -19.46
CA ALA A 362 -5.03 11.32 -19.17
C ALA A 362 -6.54 11.19 -19.37
N ASP A 363 -6.95 10.39 -20.35
CA ASP A 363 -8.35 10.16 -20.65
C ASP A 363 -9.03 9.35 -19.52
N ASP A 364 -8.26 8.47 -18.87
CA ASP A 364 -8.69 7.67 -17.71
C ASP A 364 -8.88 8.47 -16.43
N LEU A 365 -8.04 9.48 -16.20
CA LEU A 365 -8.06 10.31 -15.00
C LEU A 365 -9.27 11.26 -14.96
N GLY A 366 -9.78 11.64 -16.12
CA GLY A 366 -10.85 12.62 -16.26
C GLY A 366 -10.42 14.06 -15.98
N ASP A 367 -11.30 15.00 -16.35
CA ASP A 367 -11.00 16.44 -16.33
C ASP A 367 -10.74 17.00 -14.93
N ASP A 368 -11.38 16.44 -13.90
CA ASP A 368 -11.23 16.89 -12.52
C ASP A 368 -9.83 16.55 -11.97
N ALA A 369 -9.33 15.34 -12.23
CA ALA A 369 -7.98 14.94 -11.81
C ALA A 369 -6.91 15.73 -12.59
N ILE A 370 -7.11 15.94 -13.89
CA ILE A 370 -6.23 16.81 -14.69
C ILE A 370 -6.22 18.23 -14.14
N ALA A 371 -7.38 18.77 -13.75
CA ALA A 371 -7.47 20.09 -13.14
C ALA A 371 -6.69 20.18 -11.81
N MET A 372 -6.63 19.11 -11.02
CA MET A 372 -5.81 19.08 -9.79
C MET A 372 -4.30 19.11 -10.07
N MET A 373 -3.85 18.66 -11.25
CA MET A 373 -2.43 18.66 -11.66
C MET A 373 -1.94 19.97 -12.29
N LEU A 374 -2.81 20.96 -12.49
CA LEU A 374 -2.41 22.28 -12.99
C LEU A 374 -1.85 23.15 -11.86
N PRO A 375 -0.98 24.13 -12.15
CA PRO A 375 -0.59 25.10 -11.15
C PRO A 375 -1.83 25.87 -10.67
N PRO A 376 -1.88 26.26 -9.39
CA PRO A 376 -2.90 27.16 -8.90
C PRO A 376 -2.75 28.53 -9.58
N THR A 377 -3.89 29.18 -9.81
CA THR A 377 -3.98 30.56 -10.28
C THR A 377 -3.46 31.53 -9.20
N GLU A 378 -3.14 32.77 -9.60
CA GLU A 378 -2.74 33.80 -8.65
C GLU A 378 -3.82 34.09 -7.59
N GLU A 379 -5.10 34.01 -7.98
CA GLU A 379 -6.24 34.20 -7.06
C GLU A 379 -6.33 33.05 -6.05
N GLU A 380 -6.20 31.80 -6.51
CA GLU A 380 -6.15 30.62 -5.63
C GLU A 380 -4.97 30.69 -4.66
N LEU A 381 -3.79 31.10 -5.13
CA LEU A 381 -2.60 31.29 -4.29
C LEU A 381 -2.79 32.40 -3.26
N ALA A 382 -3.34 33.54 -3.65
CA ALA A 382 -3.59 34.66 -2.75
C ALA A 382 -4.63 34.31 -1.67
N ALA A 383 -5.71 33.62 -2.06
CA ALA A 383 -6.74 33.15 -1.14
C ALA A 383 -6.18 32.12 -0.14
N SER A 384 -5.42 31.14 -0.63
CA SER A 384 -4.78 30.10 0.20
C SER A 384 -3.76 30.71 1.16
N ARG A 385 -2.91 31.61 0.67
CA ARG A 385 -1.93 32.33 1.50
C ARG A 385 -2.59 33.04 2.68
N LYS A 386 -3.70 33.74 2.45
CA LYS A 386 -4.43 34.43 3.52
C LYS A 386 -4.84 33.46 4.63
N GLN A 387 -5.36 32.29 4.27
CA GLN A 387 -5.78 31.28 5.23
C GLN A 387 -4.59 30.60 5.93
N LEU A 388 -3.53 30.27 5.18
CA LEU A 388 -2.33 29.63 5.72
C LEU A 388 -1.62 30.52 6.74
N LEU A 389 -1.64 31.85 6.57
CA LEU A 389 -1.11 32.80 7.56
C LEU A 389 -1.84 32.78 8.91
N GLU A 390 -3.04 32.22 8.97
CA GLU A 390 -3.83 32.07 10.20
C GLU A 390 -3.65 30.69 10.87
N ILE A 391 -3.03 29.73 10.18
CA ILE A 391 -2.83 28.36 10.67
C ILE A 391 -1.49 28.26 11.39
N ASP A 392 -1.46 27.74 12.61
CA ASP A 392 -0.19 27.47 13.29
C ASP A 392 0.50 26.23 12.72
N ASN A 393 1.79 26.36 12.40
CA ASN A 393 2.62 25.30 11.83
C ASN A 393 1.99 24.67 10.56
N PRO A 394 1.71 25.45 9.49
CA PRO A 394 1.04 24.98 8.29
C PRO A 394 1.85 23.90 7.56
N LEU A 395 3.18 24.05 7.45
CA LEU A 395 4.01 23.02 6.82
C LEU A 395 3.95 21.70 7.59
N GLY A 396 3.90 21.74 8.92
CA GLY A 396 3.69 20.55 9.74
C GLY A 396 2.30 19.93 9.58
N VAL A 397 1.25 20.71 9.27
CA VAL A 397 -0.06 20.15 8.88
C VAL A 397 0.08 19.37 7.58
N LEU A 398 0.73 19.97 6.57
CA LEU A 398 0.91 19.35 5.26
C LEU A 398 1.71 18.04 5.36
N LEU A 399 2.77 18.00 6.18
CA LEU A 399 3.55 16.79 6.41
C LEU A 399 2.73 15.68 7.08
N VAL A 400 1.88 16.02 8.06
CA VAL A 400 0.99 15.02 8.69
C VAL A 400 -0.06 14.53 7.71
N ALA A 401 -0.58 15.42 6.86
CA ALA A 401 -1.52 15.07 5.79
C ALA A 401 -0.92 14.01 4.86
N GLN A 402 0.36 14.13 4.52
CA GLN A 402 1.05 13.19 3.62
C GLN A 402 1.29 11.80 4.23
N MET A 403 1.10 11.61 5.53
CA MET A 403 1.10 10.27 6.13
C MET A 403 -0.16 9.46 5.75
N SER A 404 -1.11 10.05 5.01
CA SER A 404 -2.43 9.49 4.73
C SER A 404 -2.46 8.41 3.64
N ASP A 405 -1.71 7.31 3.81
CA ASP A 405 -1.99 6.05 3.08
C ASP A 405 -3.27 5.35 3.61
N GLY A 406 -4.01 6.00 4.52
CA GLY A 406 -5.17 5.41 5.19
C GLY A 406 -6.34 5.13 4.27
N GLU A 407 -6.50 5.89 3.18
CA GLU A 407 -7.62 5.73 2.24
C GLU A 407 -7.51 4.41 1.47
N ASN A 408 -6.33 4.10 0.92
CA ASN A 408 -6.07 2.84 0.23
C ASN A 408 -6.27 1.63 1.15
N VAL A 409 -5.76 1.71 2.39
CA VAL A 409 -5.93 0.65 3.39
C VAL A 409 -7.41 0.48 3.76
N THR A 410 -8.14 1.58 3.95
CA THR A 410 -9.57 1.53 4.30
C THR A 410 -10.39 0.88 3.18
N LEU A 411 -10.13 1.25 1.93
CA LEU A 411 -10.76 0.65 0.76
C LEU A 411 -10.49 -0.87 0.70
N LEU A 412 -9.24 -1.28 0.93
CA LEU A 412 -8.86 -2.69 0.97
C LEU A 412 -9.52 -3.46 2.11
N LEU A 413 -9.58 -2.87 3.32
CA LEU A 413 -10.25 -3.48 4.46
C LEU A 413 -11.75 -3.67 4.20
N ASN A 414 -12.41 -2.67 3.59
CA ASN A 414 -13.82 -2.77 3.19
C ASN A 414 -14.03 -3.87 2.14
N ARG A 415 -13.22 -3.88 1.07
CA ARG A 415 -13.27 -4.93 0.04
C ARG A 415 -13.06 -6.33 0.63
N ARG A 416 -12.10 -6.47 1.55
CA ARG A 416 -11.83 -7.71 2.27
C ARG A 416 -13.00 -8.13 3.14
N ALA A 417 -13.67 -7.21 3.82
CA ALA A 417 -14.86 -7.50 4.63
C ALA A 417 -16.04 -7.98 3.78
N GLU A 418 -16.28 -7.33 2.63
CA GLU A 418 -17.31 -7.75 1.66
C GLU A 418 -17.01 -9.14 1.10
N GLN A 419 -15.77 -9.37 0.65
CA GLN A 419 -15.34 -10.64 0.10
C GLN A 419 -15.44 -11.77 1.15
N LEU A 420 -15.02 -11.50 2.39
CA LEU A 420 -15.17 -12.43 3.50
C LEU A 420 -16.63 -12.86 3.70
N GLN A 421 -17.56 -11.91 3.71
CA GLN A 421 -18.97 -12.20 3.91
C GLN A 421 -19.55 -13.06 2.77
N LYS A 422 -19.20 -12.75 1.51
CA LYS A 422 -19.59 -13.54 0.33
C LYS A 422 -19.08 -14.98 0.43
N THR A 423 -17.77 -15.14 0.59
CA THR A 423 -17.12 -16.46 0.68
C THR A 423 -17.68 -17.29 1.84
N ARG A 424 -17.86 -16.69 3.03
CA ARG A 424 -18.38 -17.38 4.21
C ARG A 424 -19.82 -17.88 4.00
N THR A 425 -20.66 -17.06 3.37
CA THR A 425 -22.05 -17.41 3.07
C THR A 425 -22.10 -18.61 2.12
N LEU A 426 -21.37 -18.54 1.00
CA LEU A 426 -21.33 -19.61 0.01
C LEU A 426 -20.80 -20.94 0.59
N LEU A 427 -19.71 -20.89 1.36
CA LEU A 427 -19.16 -22.08 2.02
C LEU A 427 -20.15 -22.69 3.03
N GLY A 428 -20.94 -21.86 3.73
CA GLY A 428 -21.99 -22.31 4.62
C GLY A 428 -23.10 -23.06 3.87
N GLU A 429 -23.61 -22.47 2.80
CA GLU A 429 -24.68 -23.03 1.95
C GLU A 429 -24.25 -24.33 1.25
N ARG A 430 -23.01 -24.42 0.77
CA ARG A 430 -22.49 -25.61 0.06
C ARG A 430 -22.14 -26.78 1.00
N ARG A 431 -22.07 -26.53 2.30
CA ARG A 431 -21.80 -27.57 3.31
C ARG A 431 -23.06 -28.32 3.74
N GLU A 432 -24.21 -27.64 3.74
CA GLU A 432 -25.53 -28.19 4.06
C GLU A 432 -26.05 -29.09 2.93
#